data_AF-Q9RXB9-F1
#
_entry.id   AF-Q9RXB9-F1
#
_cell.length_a   1.000
_cell.length_b   1.000
_cell.length_c   1.000
_cell.angle_alpha   90.00
_cell.angle_beta   90.00
_cell.angle_gamma   90.00
#
_symmetry.space_group_name_H-M   'P 1'
#
loop_
_entity.id
_entity.type
_entity.pdbx_description
1 polymer ?
#
loop_
_entity_poly.entity_id
_entity_poly.type
_entity_poly.pdbx_seq_one_letter_code
_entity_poly.pdbx_strand_id
1 'polypeptide(L)'
;MTLPLMLLTLLLGGGPGAPAPSQVAASHSAPSPSAPAQAAPAITTPAPQQDTEVATLRAKYAGQDVWVYGGGPLHCSLESSQASVTLSVPYTGTVRVLNVERLKGTFPVALVKSSGVMPAQPVNNPLRLRLRLPKDFRVQSLSYSGTKEVTLKDAYTCREVTETYVDGADLEKNFSLIPPDAATKKALAPFQNPNNSASILGLTHTQVLWLRGIPESPAGDLKTLLSAPVWLWNGLPGRGDNVLHFKNDRVVREEVPSMGP
;
A
#
# COMPACT_ATOMS: atom_id res chain seq x y z
N MET A 1 37.74 5.40 -11.94
CA MET A 1 37.00 4.39 -12.71
C MET A 1 35.51 4.66 -12.53
N THR A 2 34.90 5.23 -13.56
CA THR A 2 33.57 5.85 -13.57
C THR A 2 32.59 4.93 -14.29
N LEU A 3 31.48 4.55 -13.65
CA LEU A 3 30.35 3.86 -14.29
C LEU A 3 29.33 4.88 -14.80
N PRO A 4 28.72 4.70 -15.99
CA PRO A 4 27.69 5.59 -16.48
C PRO A 4 26.28 5.15 -15.99
N LEU A 5 25.50 6.18 -15.65
CA LEU A 5 24.09 6.14 -15.29
C LEU A 5 23.25 5.93 -16.58
N MET A 6 22.47 4.85 -16.67
CA MET A 6 21.53 4.68 -17.78
C MET A 6 20.21 5.41 -17.48
N LEU A 7 19.97 6.44 -18.29
CA LEU A 7 18.77 7.25 -18.38
C LEU A 7 17.82 6.59 -19.40
N LEU A 8 16.60 6.22 -19.02
CA LEU A 8 15.58 5.71 -19.95
C LEU A 8 14.56 6.81 -20.27
N THR A 9 14.72 7.43 -21.44
CA THR A 9 13.76 8.34 -22.07
C THR A 9 12.68 7.56 -22.83
N LEU A 10 11.40 7.89 -22.63
CA LEU A 10 10.30 7.46 -23.48
C LEU A 10 9.57 8.71 -24.02
N LEU A 11 9.70 8.90 -25.33
CA LEU A 11 9.04 9.91 -26.15
C LEU A 11 8.63 9.21 -27.45
N LEU A 12 7.35 9.26 -27.82
CA LEU A 12 6.83 9.73 -29.14
C LEU A 12 5.49 9.12 -29.55
N GLY A 13 4.61 10.00 -30.04
CA GLY A 13 3.65 9.77 -31.14
C GLY A 13 2.19 9.58 -30.71
N GLY A 14 1.18 10.36 -31.09
CA GLY A 14 1.09 11.43 -32.09
C GLY A 14 0.05 11.14 -33.20
N GLY A 15 -1.25 11.20 -32.89
CA GLY A 15 -2.40 11.54 -33.78
C GLY A 15 -2.71 10.67 -35.02
N PRO A 16 -3.70 11.07 -35.87
CA PRO A 16 -5.12 11.29 -35.56
C PRO A 16 -6.06 10.57 -36.59
N GLY A 17 -7.37 10.50 -36.34
CA GLY A 17 -8.33 10.12 -37.39
C GLY A 17 -9.74 9.77 -36.90
N ALA A 18 -10.68 10.73 -37.02
CA ALA A 18 -12.12 10.47 -37.01
C ALA A 18 -12.58 9.96 -38.40
N PRO A 19 -13.73 9.28 -38.47
CA PRO A 19 -14.94 9.97 -38.92
C PRO A 19 -16.23 9.58 -38.17
N ALA A 20 -17.21 10.49 -38.19
CA ALA A 20 -18.61 10.30 -37.79
C ALA A 20 -19.48 9.88 -39.01
N PRO A 21 -20.82 9.85 -38.95
CA PRO A 21 -21.76 9.19 -38.05
C PRO A 21 -22.75 8.25 -38.82
N SER A 22 -23.65 7.56 -38.12
CA SER A 22 -24.91 7.07 -38.73
C SER A 22 -26.08 7.21 -37.76
N GLN A 23 -27.09 7.96 -38.22
CA GLN A 23 -28.40 8.14 -37.61
C GLN A 23 -29.33 6.98 -38.00
N VAL A 24 -30.16 6.48 -37.08
CA VAL A 24 -31.52 6.02 -37.42
C VAL A 24 -32.48 6.38 -36.28
N ALA A 25 -33.35 7.34 -36.62
CA ALA A 25 -34.77 7.50 -36.31
C ALA A 25 -35.40 7.03 -34.98
N ALA A 26 -35.98 8.03 -34.30
CA ALA A 26 -37.39 8.16 -33.89
C ALA A 26 -38.00 7.18 -32.86
N SER A 27 -38.52 7.76 -31.77
CA SER A 27 -39.97 7.91 -31.57
C SER A 27 -40.27 8.84 -30.38
N HIS A 28 -41.26 9.70 -30.59
CA HIS A 28 -41.83 10.65 -29.64
C HIS A 28 -42.76 9.95 -28.64
N SER A 29 -42.75 10.39 -27.38
CA SER A 29 -43.95 10.39 -26.51
C SER A 29 -43.78 11.42 -25.38
N ALA A 30 -44.84 12.20 -25.18
CA ALA A 30 -44.91 13.44 -24.40
C ALA A 30 -44.92 13.23 -22.86
N PRO A 31 -44.67 14.29 -22.06
CA PRO A 31 -44.69 14.23 -20.60
C PRO A 31 -46.06 14.66 -20.03
N SER A 32 -46.49 14.06 -18.91
CA SER A 32 -47.56 14.59 -18.05
C SER A 32 -47.63 13.87 -16.69
N PRO A 33 -48.25 14.49 -15.65
CA PRO A 33 -47.54 14.82 -14.42
C PRO A 33 -48.10 14.17 -13.14
N SER A 34 -47.37 14.41 -12.04
CA SER A 34 -47.85 14.47 -10.65
C SER A 34 -48.19 13.16 -9.93
N ALA A 35 -47.30 12.76 -9.02
CA ALA A 35 -47.70 12.29 -7.69
C ALA A 35 -46.62 12.67 -6.66
N PRO A 36 -47.01 13.02 -5.43
CA PRO A 36 -46.24 13.88 -4.52
C PRO A 36 -45.14 13.16 -3.75
N ALA A 37 -44.18 13.97 -3.30
CA ALA A 37 -43.10 13.64 -2.40
C ALA A 37 -43.53 12.82 -1.18
N GLN A 38 -43.03 11.59 -1.07
CA GLN A 38 -42.84 10.92 0.21
C GLN A 38 -41.44 11.24 0.72
N ALA A 39 -41.34 12.33 1.47
CA ALA A 39 -40.24 12.55 2.39
C ALA A 39 -40.53 11.77 3.67
N ALA A 40 -39.77 10.70 3.92
CA ALA A 40 -39.49 10.15 5.26
C ALA A 40 -38.50 8.96 5.16
N PRO A 41 -37.64 8.72 6.16
CA PRO A 41 -36.87 9.64 6.99
C PRO A 41 -35.36 9.48 6.70
N ALA A 42 -34.60 10.57 6.74
CA ALA A 42 -33.15 10.51 6.85
C ALA A 42 -32.79 10.06 8.28
N ILE A 43 -32.73 8.75 8.52
CA ILE A 43 -32.04 8.21 9.70
C ILE A 43 -31.19 7.03 9.25
N THR A 44 -29.96 7.34 8.85
CA THR A 44 -28.85 6.42 9.01
C THR A 44 -27.70 7.25 9.53
N THR A 45 -27.66 7.42 10.85
CA THR A 45 -26.49 7.91 11.56
C THR A 45 -25.59 6.69 11.82
N PRO A 46 -24.48 6.48 11.10
CA PRO A 46 -23.53 5.41 11.41
C PRO A 46 -22.43 5.94 12.35
N ALA A 47 -22.72 6.93 13.20
CA ALA A 47 -21.72 7.73 13.91
C ALA A 47 -21.14 7.12 15.21
N PRO A 48 -21.90 6.41 16.07
CA PRO A 48 -21.36 6.02 17.39
C PRO A 48 -20.20 5.01 17.31
N GLN A 49 -20.30 4.07 16.37
CA GLN A 49 -19.34 2.97 16.26
C GLN A 49 -18.03 3.42 15.59
N GLN A 50 -18.11 4.32 14.61
CA GLN A 50 -16.92 4.83 13.91
C GLN A 50 -16.08 5.75 14.79
N ASP A 51 -16.72 6.57 15.62
CA ASP A 51 -16.03 7.46 16.56
C ASP A 51 -15.36 6.67 17.70
N THR A 52 -15.99 5.57 18.16
CA THR A 52 -15.43 4.67 19.16
C THR A 52 -14.20 3.92 18.64
N GLU A 53 -14.22 3.46 17.39
CA GLU A 53 -13.07 2.80 16.77
C GLU A 53 -11.85 3.73 16.70
N VAL A 54 -12.04 4.96 16.24
CA VAL A 54 -10.95 5.94 16.12
C VAL A 54 -10.39 6.32 17.48
N ALA A 55 -11.23 6.50 18.49
CA ALA A 55 -10.79 6.75 19.85
C ALA A 55 -9.94 5.59 20.40
N THR A 56 -10.37 4.35 20.15
CA THR A 56 -9.64 3.14 20.55
C THR A 56 -8.28 3.05 19.85
N LEU A 57 -8.24 3.27 18.53
CA LEU A 57 -7.01 3.24 17.76
C LEU A 57 -6.07 4.38 18.15
N ARG A 58 -6.58 5.59 18.42
CA ARG A 58 -5.78 6.70 18.96
C ARG A 58 -5.16 6.33 20.29
N ALA A 59 -5.94 5.79 21.23
CA ALA A 59 -5.43 5.39 22.54
C ALA A 59 -4.36 4.29 22.43
N LYS A 60 -4.51 3.37 21.45
CA LYS A 60 -3.57 2.28 21.20
C LYS A 60 -2.29 2.72 20.50
N TYR A 61 -2.38 3.61 19.51
CA TYR A 61 -1.28 3.91 18.59
C TYR A 61 -0.68 5.30 18.75
N ALA A 62 -1.46 6.34 19.05
CA ALA A 62 -0.95 7.71 19.02
C ALA A 62 0.18 7.91 20.05
N GLY A 63 1.29 8.49 19.59
CA GLY A 63 2.51 8.68 20.37
C GLY A 63 3.40 7.45 20.52
N GLN A 64 2.95 6.26 20.08
CA GLN A 64 3.70 5.01 20.16
C GLN A 64 4.70 4.85 19.01
N ASP A 65 5.80 4.17 19.31
CA ASP A 65 6.71 3.65 18.29
C ASP A 65 6.20 2.28 17.84
N VAL A 66 6.04 2.12 16.53
CA VAL A 66 5.56 0.88 15.91
C VAL A 66 6.53 0.42 14.85
N TRP A 67 6.49 -0.87 14.57
CA TRP A 67 7.25 -1.48 13.49
C TRP A 67 6.35 -1.69 12.28
N VAL A 68 6.93 -1.54 11.09
CA VAL A 68 6.23 -1.76 9.81
C VAL A 68 6.63 -3.13 9.28
N TYR A 69 5.66 -4.01 9.03
CA TYR A 69 5.94 -5.30 8.39
C TYR A 69 6.54 -5.07 6.99
N GLY A 70 7.59 -5.82 6.63
CA GLY A 70 8.36 -5.60 5.40
C GLY A 70 9.14 -4.28 5.35
N GLY A 71 9.07 -3.45 6.39
CA GLY A 71 9.66 -2.12 6.41
C GLY A 71 8.93 -1.09 5.56
N GLY A 72 7.77 -1.41 4.97
CA GLY A 72 7.05 -0.52 4.07
C GLY A 72 6.43 -1.27 2.87
N PRO A 73 6.07 -0.55 1.80
CA PRO A 73 6.43 0.83 1.52
C PRO A 73 5.61 1.89 2.25
N LEU A 74 6.24 3.05 2.45
CA LEU A 74 5.64 4.28 2.98
C LEU A 74 5.75 5.38 1.93
N HIS A 75 4.72 6.20 1.77
CA HIS A 75 4.61 7.21 0.73
C HIS A 75 4.73 8.62 1.32
N CYS A 76 5.64 9.40 0.74
CA CYS A 76 5.82 10.80 1.06
C CYS A 76 5.49 11.65 -0.17
N SER A 77 4.52 12.54 -0.05
CA SER A 77 4.32 13.62 -1.03
C SER A 77 5.33 14.72 -0.78
N LEU A 78 6.01 15.16 -1.84
CA LEU A 78 6.95 16.29 -1.75
C LEU A 78 6.21 17.63 -1.95
N GLU A 79 6.94 18.74 -1.81
CA GLU A 79 6.37 20.08 -2.04
C GLU A 79 5.71 20.24 -3.41
N SER A 80 6.22 19.53 -4.42
CA SER A 80 5.50 19.36 -5.68
C SER A 80 4.43 18.29 -5.51
N SER A 81 3.16 18.66 -5.65
CA SER A 81 2.03 17.74 -5.58
C SER A 81 2.05 16.64 -6.66
N GLN A 82 2.90 16.79 -7.67
CA GLN A 82 3.12 15.80 -8.74
C GLN A 82 4.32 14.90 -8.48
N ALA A 83 5.00 15.05 -7.33
CA ALA A 83 6.14 14.26 -6.94
C ALA A 83 5.86 13.46 -5.66
N SER A 84 6.22 12.18 -5.71
CA SER A 84 6.07 11.24 -4.61
C SER A 84 7.31 10.38 -4.46
N VAL A 85 7.56 9.96 -3.23
CA VAL A 85 8.70 9.10 -2.89
C VAL A 85 8.18 7.90 -2.13
N THR A 86 8.66 6.73 -2.54
CA THR A 86 8.44 5.48 -1.83
C THR A 86 9.62 5.22 -0.92
N LEU A 87 9.34 5.02 0.35
CA LEU A 87 10.31 4.90 1.43
C LEU A 87 10.16 3.54 2.11
N SER A 88 11.25 3.08 2.71
CA SER A 88 11.23 1.94 3.62
C SER A 88 12.04 2.23 4.86
N VAL A 89 11.66 1.58 5.96
CA VAL A 89 12.41 1.54 7.20
C VAL A 89 12.99 0.13 7.38
N PRO A 90 14.14 -0.03 8.05
CA PRO A 90 14.60 -1.36 8.42
C PRO A 90 13.51 -2.10 9.20
N TYR A 91 13.32 -3.40 8.98
CA TYR A 91 12.30 -4.17 9.71
C TYR A 91 12.51 -4.18 11.24
N THR A 92 13.74 -3.89 11.69
CA THR A 92 14.11 -3.70 13.10
C THR A 92 13.88 -2.28 13.61
N GLY A 93 13.73 -1.32 12.72
CA GLY A 93 13.49 0.09 13.02
C GLY A 93 12.02 0.39 13.28
N THR A 94 11.77 1.51 13.95
CA THR A 94 10.41 1.97 14.28
C THR A 94 10.05 3.23 13.53
N VAL A 95 8.75 3.44 13.34
CA VAL A 95 8.14 4.72 13.00
C VAL A 95 7.29 5.17 14.19
N ARG A 96 7.21 6.48 14.43
CA ARG A 96 6.37 7.01 15.51
C ARG A 96 5.02 7.43 14.98
N VAL A 97 3.94 6.90 15.55
CA VAL A 97 2.58 7.33 15.17
C VAL A 97 2.31 8.68 15.81
N LEU A 98 2.09 9.70 14.98
CA LEU A 98 1.80 11.07 15.45
C LEU A 98 0.31 11.29 15.64
N ASN A 99 -0.50 10.74 14.74
CA ASN A 99 -1.95 10.88 14.79
C ASN A 99 -2.62 9.71 14.08
N VAL A 100 -3.82 9.38 14.56
CA VAL A 100 -4.78 8.50 13.89
C VAL A 100 -6.06 9.29 13.72
N GLU A 101 -6.65 9.34 12.54
CA GLU A 101 -7.92 10.04 12.35
C GLU A 101 -8.77 9.37 11.28
N ARG A 102 -10.05 9.72 11.29
CA ARG A 102 -11.02 9.31 10.27
C ARG A 102 -11.20 10.46 9.30
N LEU A 103 -11.03 10.20 8.02
CA LEU A 103 -11.39 11.16 6.99
C LEU A 103 -12.90 11.14 6.78
N LYS A 104 -13.48 12.28 6.41
CA LYS A 104 -14.90 12.38 6.03
C LYS A 104 -15.00 12.43 4.51
N GLY A 105 -15.75 11.51 3.92
CA GLY A 105 -15.94 11.38 2.48
C GLY A 105 -15.28 10.14 1.89
N THR A 106 -15.27 10.04 0.57
CA THR A 106 -14.71 8.90 -0.17
C THR A 106 -13.32 9.25 -0.69
N PHE A 107 -12.32 8.42 -0.39
CA PHE A 107 -10.94 8.62 -0.82
C PHE A 107 -10.39 7.37 -1.49
N PRO A 108 -9.47 7.51 -2.46
CA PRO A 108 -8.74 6.37 -2.99
C PRO A 108 -7.78 5.82 -1.93
N VAL A 109 -7.90 4.52 -1.62
CA VAL A 109 -7.02 3.80 -0.69
C VAL A 109 -6.45 2.58 -1.39
N ALA A 110 -5.13 2.42 -1.36
CA ALA A 110 -4.47 1.21 -1.79
C ALA A 110 -4.66 0.13 -0.71
N LEU A 111 -5.41 -0.93 -1.03
CA LEU A 111 -5.73 -2.02 -0.09
C LEU A 111 -4.50 -2.80 0.37
N VAL A 112 -3.50 -2.89 -0.51
CA VAL A 112 -2.21 -3.51 -0.22
C VAL A 112 -1.14 -2.54 -0.71
N LYS A 113 -0.11 -2.34 0.11
CA LYS A 113 0.94 -1.37 -0.17
C LYS A 113 2.08 -1.95 -0.98
N SER A 114 2.11 -3.26 -1.27
CA SER A 114 3.15 -3.87 -2.09
C SER A 114 2.99 -3.49 -3.57
N SER A 115 4.13 -3.21 -4.21
CA SER A 115 4.37 -3.10 -5.66
C SER A 115 3.56 -2.10 -6.51
N GLY A 116 2.50 -1.46 -5.99
CA GLY A 116 1.72 -0.46 -6.74
C GLY A 116 0.94 -1.02 -7.94
N VAL A 117 0.78 -2.34 -8.01
CA VAL A 117 0.11 -3.01 -9.13
C VAL A 117 -1.41 -2.98 -8.95
N MET A 118 -1.90 -2.96 -7.71
CA MET A 118 -3.33 -2.83 -7.46
C MET A 118 -3.78 -1.36 -7.48
N PRO A 119 -4.81 -1.02 -8.27
CA PRO A 119 -5.36 0.32 -8.26
C PRO A 119 -5.99 0.63 -6.90
N ALA A 120 -5.82 1.86 -6.45
CA ALA A 120 -6.50 2.34 -5.25
C ALA A 120 -8.02 2.25 -5.43
N GLN A 121 -8.72 1.81 -4.38
CA GLN A 121 -10.18 1.66 -4.40
C GLN A 121 -10.84 2.81 -3.63
N PRO A 122 -12.04 3.22 -4.04
CA PRO A 122 -12.81 4.23 -3.31
C PRO A 122 -13.28 3.63 -1.97
N VAL A 123 -12.79 4.20 -0.86
CA VAL A 123 -13.19 3.81 0.49
C VAL A 123 -13.91 4.98 1.15
N ASN A 124 -15.06 4.68 1.76
CA ASN A 124 -15.82 5.65 2.53
C ASN A 124 -15.24 5.79 3.94
N ASN A 125 -14.96 7.03 4.32
CA ASN A 125 -14.40 7.42 5.61
C ASN A 125 -13.20 6.54 6.02
N PRO A 126 -12.09 6.51 5.25
CA PRO A 126 -10.93 5.71 5.63
C PRO A 126 -10.22 6.28 6.85
N LEU A 127 -9.36 5.47 7.45
CA LEU A 127 -8.39 5.93 8.44
C LEU A 127 -7.22 6.61 7.76
N ARG A 128 -6.69 7.65 8.41
CA ARG A 128 -5.43 8.31 8.06
C ARG A 128 -4.49 8.27 9.26
N LEU A 129 -3.28 7.78 9.01
CA LEU A 129 -2.17 7.76 9.94
C LEU A 129 -1.12 8.78 9.53
N ARG A 130 -0.69 9.60 10.47
CA ARG A 130 0.52 10.41 10.33
C ARG A 130 1.63 9.74 11.09
N LEU A 131 2.74 9.50 10.41
CA LEU A 131 3.90 8.78 10.96
C LEU A 131 5.13 9.66 10.88
N ARG A 132 5.98 9.65 11.90
CA ARG A 132 7.32 10.21 11.86
C ARG A 132 8.31 9.10 11.52
N LEU A 133 9.13 9.37 10.50
CA LEU A 133 10.17 8.44 10.06
C LEU A 133 11.38 8.49 11.01
N PRO A 134 12.10 7.36 11.17
CA PRO A 134 13.38 7.35 11.86
C PRO A 134 14.45 8.04 11.01
N LYS A 135 15.68 8.17 11.51
CA LYS A 135 16.77 8.83 10.75
C LYS A 135 17.34 7.96 9.63
N ASP A 136 17.19 6.65 9.74
CA ASP A 136 17.82 5.62 8.91
C ASP A 136 16.86 4.96 7.91
N PHE A 137 15.78 5.67 7.53
CA PHE A 137 14.94 5.24 6.41
C PHE A 137 15.72 5.24 5.09
N ARG A 138 15.23 4.45 4.14
CA ARG A 138 15.79 4.29 2.80
C ARG A 138 14.78 4.72 1.74
N VAL A 139 15.26 5.44 0.73
CA VAL A 139 14.49 5.76 -0.47
C VAL A 139 14.49 4.53 -1.38
N GLN A 140 13.31 3.98 -1.69
CA GLN A 140 13.16 2.84 -2.59
C GLN A 140 12.94 3.29 -4.03
N SER A 141 12.06 4.28 -4.24
CA SER A 141 11.78 4.83 -5.56
C SER A 141 11.35 6.29 -5.45
N LEU A 142 11.54 7.01 -6.56
CA LEU A 142 11.18 8.41 -6.70
C LEU A 142 10.39 8.56 -8.00
N SER A 143 9.20 9.17 -7.91
CA SER A 143 8.33 9.41 -9.05
C SER A 143 7.94 10.86 -9.08
N TYR A 144 8.03 11.50 -10.24
CA TYR A 144 7.56 12.86 -10.45
C TYR A 144 7.04 13.01 -11.87
N SER A 145 6.03 13.86 -12.03
CA SER A 145 5.64 14.40 -13.33
C SER A 145 5.77 15.92 -13.29
N GLY A 146 6.11 16.53 -14.43
CA GLY A 146 6.30 17.98 -14.56
C GLY A 146 7.73 18.40 -14.92
N THR A 147 7.97 19.72 -14.91
CA THR A 147 9.22 20.34 -15.37
C THR A 147 10.26 20.54 -14.27
N LYS A 148 9.86 20.45 -13.00
CA LYS A 148 10.78 20.56 -11.86
C LYS A 148 11.33 19.18 -11.53
N GLU A 149 12.63 19.00 -11.79
CA GLU A 149 13.34 17.81 -11.38
C GLU A 149 13.33 17.66 -9.86
N VAL A 150 13.16 16.43 -9.40
CA VAL A 150 13.15 16.08 -7.99
C VAL A 150 14.35 15.18 -7.72
N THR A 151 15.11 15.51 -6.69
CA THR A 151 16.36 14.84 -6.35
C THR A 151 16.21 13.91 -5.15
N LEU A 152 17.19 13.03 -4.96
CA LEU A 152 17.30 12.24 -3.73
C LEU A 152 17.41 13.12 -2.48
N LYS A 153 18.01 14.32 -2.58
CA LYS A 153 18.10 15.25 -1.46
C LYS A 153 16.72 15.71 -1.02
N ASP A 154 15.82 15.95 -1.97
CA ASP A 154 14.42 16.31 -1.71
C ASP A 154 13.69 15.16 -1.03
N ALA A 155 13.89 13.92 -1.49
CA ALA A 155 13.37 12.73 -0.83
C ALA A 155 13.81 12.60 0.64
N TYR A 156 15.06 12.93 0.94
CA TYR A 156 15.58 12.91 2.31
C TYR A 156 15.06 14.06 3.19
N THR A 157 14.24 14.98 2.67
CA THR A 157 13.51 15.96 3.50
C THR A 157 12.25 15.36 4.13
N CYS A 158 11.78 14.21 3.64
CA CYS A 158 10.66 13.50 4.24
C CYS A 158 10.99 13.12 5.69
N ARG A 159 10.28 13.74 6.64
CA ARG A 159 10.35 13.42 8.07
C ARG A 159 9.05 12.84 8.59
N GLU A 160 7.96 13.16 7.92
CA GLU A 160 6.63 12.66 8.24
C GLU A 160 5.97 12.14 6.96
N VAL A 161 5.24 11.05 7.09
CA VAL A 161 4.45 10.45 6.01
C VAL A 161 3.00 10.33 6.44
N THR A 162 2.13 10.29 5.46
CA THR A 162 0.69 10.15 5.68
C THR A 162 0.22 8.93 4.91
N GLU A 163 -0.36 7.99 5.64
CA GLU A 163 -0.82 6.72 5.12
C GLU A 163 -2.33 6.58 5.33
N THR A 164 -3.03 6.02 4.35
CA THR A 164 -4.46 5.68 4.48
C THR A 164 -4.66 4.18 4.61
N TYR A 165 -5.73 3.82 5.31
CA TYR A 165 -6.14 2.44 5.58
C TYR A 165 -7.66 2.34 5.53
N VAL A 166 -8.18 1.19 5.15
CA VAL A 166 -9.63 0.97 5.03
C VAL A 166 -10.31 1.13 6.39
N ASP A 167 -9.78 0.43 7.38
CA ASP A 167 -10.28 0.36 8.75
C ASP A 167 -9.16 -0.04 9.73
N GLY A 168 -9.51 -0.27 10.99
CA GLY A 168 -8.56 -0.70 12.01
C GLY A 168 -7.90 -2.04 11.72
N ALA A 169 -8.60 -3.00 11.13
CA ALA A 169 -8.03 -4.31 10.81
C ALA A 169 -6.96 -4.21 9.71
N ASP A 170 -7.20 -3.37 8.71
CA ASP A 170 -6.22 -3.08 7.65
C ASP A 170 -4.99 -2.34 8.21
N LEU A 171 -5.17 -1.39 9.13
CA LEU A 171 -4.07 -0.76 9.85
C LEU A 171 -3.24 -1.80 10.63
N GLU A 172 -3.91 -2.61 11.47
CA GLU A 172 -3.25 -3.58 12.35
C GLU A 172 -2.51 -4.69 11.59
N LYS A 173 -2.96 -4.99 10.38
CA LYS A 173 -2.26 -5.89 9.47
C LYS A 173 -0.89 -5.33 9.04
N ASN A 174 -0.73 -4.00 8.94
CA ASN A 174 0.49 -3.36 8.44
C ASN A 174 1.52 -3.03 9.53
N PHE A 175 1.10 -2.90 10.79
CA PHE A 175 1.97 -2.49 11.90
C PHE A 175 1.96 -3.46 13.06
N SER A 176 3.12 -3.61 13.69
CA SER A 176 3.26 -4.29 14.97
C SER A 176 3.61 -3.30 16.08
N LEU A 177 2.98 -3.44 17.24
CA LEU A 177 3.39 -2.79 18.50
C LEU A 177 4.50 -3.58 19.21
N ILE A 178 4.82 -4.77 18.72
CA ILE A 178 5.82 -5.66 19.29
C ILE A 178 6.98 -5.79 18.28
N PRO A 179 8.24 -5.63 18.71
CA PRO A 179 9.37 -5.81 17.81
C PRO A 179 9.44 -7.23 17.25
N PRO A 180 10.16 -7.44 16.13
CA PRO A 180 10.51 -8.78 15.69
C PRO A 180 11.29 -9.49 16.80
N ASP A 181 10.90 -10.71 17.11
CA ASP A 181 11.53 -11.52 18.15
C ASP A 181 12.95 -11.97 17.75
N ALA A 182 13.69 -12.56 18.69
CA ALA A 182 15.06 -13.01 18.45
C ALA A 182 15.15 -14.10 17.37
N ALA A 183 14.15 -14.99 17.31
CA ALA A 183 14.08 -16.06 16.31
C ALA A 183 13.91 -15.49 14.90
N THR A 184 13.05 -14.49 14.74
CA THR A 184 12.83 -13.74 13.51
C THR A 184 14.08 -13.00 13.10
N LYS A 185 14.70 -12.23 14.00
CA LYS A 185 15.95 -11.51 13.70
C LYS A 185 17.05 -12.46 13.23
N LYS A 186 17.20 -13.61 13.89
CA LYS A 186 18.18 -14.64 13.50
C LYS A 186 17.87 -15.23 12.13
N ALA A 187 16.60 -15.56 11.85
CA ALA A 187 16.17 -16.12 10.58
C ALA A 187 16.34 -15.13 9.41
N LEU A 188 16.17 -13.83 9.67
CA LEU A 188 16.23 -12.79 8.64
C LEU A 188 17.62 -12.16 8.46
N ALA A 189 18.56 -12.37 9.39
CA ALA A 189 19.93 -11.86 9.27
C ALA A 189 20.62 -12.20 7.94
N PRO A 190 20.48 -13.42 7.38
CA PRO A 190 21.07 -13.76 6.08
C PRO A 190 20.59 -12.88 4.91
N PHE A 191 19.35 -12.38 4.96
CA PHE A 191 18.73 -11.56 3.89
C PHE A 191 19.20 -10.10 3.90
N GLN A 192 19.89 -9.67 4.96
CA GLN A 192 20.44 -8.31 5.03
C GLN A 192 21.73 -8.15 4.21
N ASN A 193 22.37 -9.27 3.82
CA ASN A 193 23.58 -9.25 3.02
C ASN A 193 23.23 -9.48 1.53
N PRO A 194 23.40 -8.47 0.66
CA PRO A 194 23.06 -8.60 -0.76
C PRO A 194 23.92 -9.64 -1.50
N ASN A 195 25.08 -10.02 -0.95
CA ASN A 195 25.94 -11.05 -1.52
C ASN A 195 25.51 -12.48 -1.14
N ASN A 196 24.46 -12.64 -0.33
CA ASN A 196 23.97 -13.92 0.11
C ASN A 196 22.63 -14.24 -0.54
N SER A 197 22.57 -15.31 -1.33
CA SER A 197 21.33 -15.85 -1.87
C SER A 197 20.60 -16.67 -0.80
N ALA A 198 20.07 -15.99 0.23
CA ALA A 198 19.31 -16.64 1.29
C ALA A 198 17.99 -17.19 0.73
N SER A 199 17.70 -18.46 1.04
CA SER A 199 16.42 -19.09 0.67
C SER A 199 15.36 -18.77 1.71
N ILE A 200 14.14 -18.45 1.26
CA ILE A 200 12.98 -18.24 2.12
C ILE A 200 12.31 -19.56 2.57
N LEU A 201 12.73 -20.71 2.03
CA LEU A 201 12.17 -22.01 2.39
C LEU A 201 12.39 -22.27 3.89
N GLY A 202 11.34 -22.74 4.56
CA GLY A 202 11.34 -22.99 6.00
C GLY A 202 11.09 -21.76 6.88
N LEU A 203 10.99 -20.56 6.32
CA LEU A 203 10.52 -19.39 7.09
C LEU A 203 9.04 -19.57 7.48
N THR A 204 8.67 -19.03 8.64
CA THR A 204 7.27 -18.94 9.10
C THR A 204 6.51 -17.83 8.40
N HIS A 205 5.18 -17.82 8.49
CA HIS A 205 4.38 -16.70 7.98
C HIS A 205 4.83 -15.38 8.60
N THR A 206 5.03 -15.33 9.92
CA THR A 206 5.49 -14.12 10.60
C THR A 206 6.88 -13.69 10.13
N GLN A 207 7.81 -14.61 9.92
CA GLN A 207 9.14 -14.27 9.39
C GLN A 207 9.07 -13.72 7.97
N VAL A 208 8.25 -14.33 7.11
CA VAL A 208 8.00 -13.82 5.75
C VAL A 208 7.34 -12.45 5.79
N LEU A 209 6.39 -12.23 6.68
CA LEU A 209 5.72 -10.94 6.88
C LEU A 209 6.71 -9.83 7.24
N TRP A 210 7.65 -10.12 8.14
CA TRP A 210 8.74 -9.19 8.47
C TRP A 210 9.70 -8.95 7.31
N LEU A 211 9.94 -9.96 6.48
CA LEU A 211 10.86 -9.88 5.35
C LEU A 211 10.29 -9.14 4.14
N ARG A 212 9.05 -9.45 3.74
CA ARG A 212 8.43 -9.00 2.48
C ARG A 212 7.27 -8.04 2.65
N GLY A 213 6.70 -7.95 3.85
CA GLY A 213 5.50 -7.16 4.11
C GLY A 213 4.23 -7.92 3.72
N ILE A 214 3.15 -7.17 3.51
CA ILE A 214 1.80 -7.72 3.30
C ILE A 214 1.64 -8.15 1.84
N PRO A 215 1.16 -9.37 1.55
CA PRO A 215 0.79 -9.78 0.20
C PRO A 215 -0.57 -9.23 -0.23
N GLU A 216 -0.83 -9.24 -1.54
CA GLU A 216 -2.13 -8.92 -2.13
C GLU A 216 -3.20 -9.96 -1.83
N SER A 217 -2.80 -11.23 -1.70
CA SER A 217 -3.70 -12.34 -1.34
C SER A 217 -3.08 -13.23 -0.27
N PRO A 218 -3.87 -13.71 0.71
CA PRO A 218 -5.30 -13.48 0.89
C PRO A 218 -5.65 -12.05 1.34
N ALA A 219 -6.81 -11.56 0.91
CA ALA A 219 -7.41 -10.36 1.50
C ALA A 219 -8.00 -10.69 2.88
N GLY A 220 -7.81 -9.79 3.85
CA GLY A 220 -8.36 -9.95 5.19
C GLY A 220 -7.51 -9.28 6.26
N ASP A 221 -7.76 -9.67 7.51
CA ASP A 221 -6.99 -9.26 8.68
C ASP A 221 -5.69 -10.07 8.83
N LEU A 222 -4.86 -9.69 9.81
CA LEU A 222 -3.59 -10.37 10.09
C LEU A 222 -3.77 -11.85 10.43
N LYS A 223 -4.85 -12.22 11.11
CA LYS A 223 -5.11 -13.62 11.50
C LYS A 223 -5.39 -14.48 10.26
N THR A 224 -6.23 -13.98 9.36
CA THR A 224 -6.55 -14.63 8.08
C THR A 224 -5.27 -14.84 7.29
N LEU A 225 -4.46 -13.79 7.17
CA LEU A 225 -3.17 -13.82 6.51
C LEU A 225 -2.26 -14.93 7.08
N LEU A 226 -2.00 -14.93 8.39
CA LEU A 226 -1.09 -15.88 9.06
C LEU A 226 -1.60 -17.34 9.06
N SER A 227 -2.86 -17.56 8.69
CA SER A 227 -3.46 -18.91 8.60
C SER A 227 -3.56 -19.45 7.17
N ALA A 228 -3.33 -18.60 6.16
CA ALA A 228 -3.59 -18.97 4.78
C ALA A 228 -2.48 -19.84 4.19
N PRO A 229 -2.83 -20.90 3.45
CA PRO A 229 -1.84 -21.82 2.89
C PRO A 229 -1.06 -21.24 1.71
N VAL A 230 -1.52 -20.14 1.11
CA VAL A 230 -0.92 -19.53 -0.09
C VAL A 230 -0.94 -18.03 0.03
N TRP A 231 0.21 -17.38 -0.17
CA TRP A 231 0.32 -15.93 -0.30
C TRP A 231 0.78 -15.55 -1.71
N LEU A 232 0.25 -14.46 -2.23
CA LEU A 232 0.57 -13.97 -3.57
C LEU A 232 0.94 -12.50 -3.52
N TRP A 233 2.10 -12.18 -4.12
CA TRP A 233 2.47 -10.82 -4.46
C TRP A 233 2.32 -10.54 -5.93
N ASN A 234 1.48 -9.57 -6.27
CA ASN A 234 1.26 -9.18 -7.66
C ASN A 234 2.56 -8.60 -8.23
N GLY A 235 3.05 -9.21 -9.30
CA GLY A 235 4.19 -8.67 -10.02
C GLY A 235 3.78 -7.58 -11.01
N LEU A 236 4.78 -6.87 -11.54
CA LEU A 236 4.54 -5.94 -12.63
C LEU A 236 3.94 -6.66 -13.83
N PRO A 237 3.07 -6.00 -14.62
CA PRO A 237 2.52 -6.57 -15.85
C PRO A 237 3.60 -7.20 -16.73
N GLY A 238 3.40 -8.47 -17.13
CA GLY A 238 4.35 -9.23 -17.95
C GLY A 238 5.54 -9.84 -17.21
N ARG A 239 5.67 -9.61 -15.90
CA ARG A 239 6.70 -10.27 -15.08
C ARG A 239 6.19 -11.52 -14.36
N GLY A 240 4.89 -11.59 -14.06
CA GLY A 240 4.26 -12.70 -13.30
C GLY A 240 4.32 -12.46 -11.79
N ASP A 241 3.58 -13.26 -11.02
CA ASP A 241 3.40 -13.06 -9.58
C ASP A 241 4.40 -13.86 -8.74
N ASN A 242 4.71 -13.38 -7.54
CA ASN A 242 5.49 -14.13 -6.57
C ASN A 242 4.52 -14.89 -5.65
N VAL A 243 4.53 -16.22 -5.69
CA VAL A 243 3.60 -17.04 -4.90
C VAL A 243 4.36 -17.87 -3.89
N LEU A 244 3.93 -17.84 -2.63
CA LEU A 244 4.46 -18.67 -1.55
C LEU A 244 3.41 -19.66 -1.09
N HIS A 245 3.83 -20.92 -0.93
CA HIS A 245 3.00 -21.98 -0.37
C HIS A 245 3.50 -22.35 1.00
N PHE A 246 2.58 -22.48 1.94
CA PHE A 246 2.85 -22.79 3.34
C PHE A 246 2.27 -24.15 3.73
N LYS A 247 3.00 -24.88 4.57
CA LYS A 247 2.54 -26.09 5.25
C LYS A 247 3.02 -26.06 6.69
N ASN A 248 2.10 -26.20 7.65
CA ASN A 248 2.41 -26.14 9.09
C ASN A 248 3.22 -24.89 9.48
N ASP A 249 2.78 -23.71 9.02
CA ASP A 249 3.45 -22.42 9.26
C ASP A 249 4.90 -22.38 8.73
N ARG A 250 5.17 -23.02 7.59
CA ARG A 250 6.48 -23.02 6.94
C ARG A 250 6.34 -22.86 5.44
N VAL A 251 7.12 -21.98 4.84
CA VAL A 251 7.25 -21.91 3.37
C VAL A 251 7.82 -23.23 2.88
N VAL A 252 7.07 -23.92 2.02
CA VAL A 252 7.49 -25.18 1.40
C VAL A 252 7.78 -25.05 -0.08
N ARG A 253 7.27 -23.99 -0.72
CA ARG A 253 7.48 -23.70 -2.13
C ARG A 253 7.40 -22.20 -2.37
N GLU A 254 8.29 -21.72 -3.22
CA GLU A 254 8.26 -20.39 -3.80
C GLU A 254 8.13 -20.51 -5.31
N GLU A 255 7.24 -19.73 -5.89
CA GLU A 255 7.14 -19.52 -7.33
C GLU A 255 7.61 -18.10 -7.60
N VAL A 256 8.83 -17.98 -8.11
CA VAL A 256 9.39 -16.69 -8.53
C VAL A 256 9.05 -16.51 -10.00
N PRO A 257 8.56 -15.33 -10.39
CA PRO A 257 8.31 -15.03 -11.78
C PRO A 257 9.60 -15.13 -12.61
N SER A 258 9.56 -15.87 -13.72
CA SER A 258 10.66 -15.85 -14.68
C SER A 258 10.67 -14.49 -15.38
N MET A 259 11.78 -13.77 -15.28
CA MET A 259 12.10 -12.77 -16.30
C MET A 259 12.16 -13.57 -17.61
N GLY A 260 11.28 -13.29 -18.57
CA GLY A 260 11.31 -13.95 -19.87
C GLY A 260 12.68 -13.80 -20.55
N PRO A 261 12.96 -14.57 -21.62
CA PRO A 261 14.20 -14.41 -22.39
C PRO A 261 14.42 -12.98 -22.89
#